data_AF-A0A7J5XUK3-F1
#
_entry.id   AF-A0A7J5XUK3-F1
#
_cell.length_a   1.000
_cell.length_b   1.000
_cell.length_c   1.000
_cell.angle_alpha   90.00
_cell.angle_beta   90.00
_cell.angle_gamma   90.00
#
_symmetry.space_group_name_H-M   'P 1'
#
loop_
_entity.id
_entity.type
_entity.pdbx_description
1 polymer ?
#
loop_
_entity_poly.entity_id
_entity_poly.type
_entity_poly.pdbx_seq_one_letter_code
_entity_poly.pdbx_strand_id
1 'polypeptide(L)'
;MHNAFKCGFTMWQLEKLLRAMHTLFHNVPARREDYSTVTKSTVFPLSFCGHRWVENLPVVERALAVWPSLLQYMDAVRTKKLPNPGTASLDTIAAALKDPLILAKLQYYMALARTFNPFLKKYQTDEPVMPFLGKDLAELIKDITTLQLTRLDVADKNNWLHPQDIDIGLGAESILKVVLLLAYYHPPLQSTKGVELTALEFRRDCMQGLSNIIRKVQEKSPLKYPTVRQMACLDPFVMYRDPDRCKRQIKCLVQRFLQDKQLTGGVSAGDVILQQFEAFLYRIHLDQERRKKESEAQGRKRKAEEDHLEELKRRKKSILGLARDAVRFAEEAEGKAGSKMAMLISNSSRINGETPETVNHVDGTDSAQDPASGTTATSVHQSWPHQQPAPLPAVYADI
;
A
#
# COMPACT_ATOMS: atom_id res chain seq x y z
N MET A 1 -5.00 4.85 23.27
CA MET A 1 -3.69 4.60 22.63
C MET A 1 -2.49 5.08 23.43
N HIS A 2 -2.51 6.31 23.96
CA HIS A 2 -1.37 6.95 24.65
C HIS A 2 -0.59 6.06 25.65
N ASN A 3 -1.26 5.44 26.63
CA ASN A 3 -0.57 4.57 27.60
C ASN A 3 -0.37 3.12 27.11
N ALA A 4 -0.98 2.75 25.98
CA ALA A 4 -0.88 1.41 25.44
C ALA A 4 0.52 1.13 24.88
N PHE A 5 1.05 2.08 24.10
CA PHE A 5 2.38 1.96 23.53
C PHE A 5 3.46 1.88 24.62
N LYS A 6 3.35 2.69 25.68
CA LYS A 6 4.23 2.60 26.86
C LYS A 6 4.25 1.21 27.48
N CYS A 7 3.08 0.61 27.69
CA CYS A 7 2.95 -0.72 28.29
C CYS A 7 3.59 -1.83 27.44
N GLY A 8 3.73 -1.64 26.13
CA GLY A 8 4.35 -2.62 25.24
C GLY A 8 5.83 -2.87 25.51
N PHE A 9 6.56 -1.86 25.95
CA PHE A 9 8.04 -1.90 25.93
C PHE A 9 8.69 -1.64 27.28
N THR A 10 7.94 -1.68 28.39
CA THR A 10 8.49 -1.49 29.73
C THR A 10 9.62 -2.47 30.05
N MET A 11 9.56 -3.68 29.50
CA MET A 11 10.58 -4.74 29.66
C MET A 11 11.96 -4.37 29.11
N TRP A 12 12.04 -3.53 28.08
CA TRP A 12 13.32 -3.16 27.45
C TRP A 12 13.88 -1.82 27.92
N GLN A 13 13.12 -1.06 28.73
CA GLN A 13 13.57 0.23 29.28
C GLN A 13 14.07 1.24 28.22
N LEU A 14 13.57 1.16 26.98
CA LEU A 14 14.01 2.03 25.87
C LEU A 14 13.75 3.52 26.15
N GLU A 15 12.70 3.86 26.91
CA GLU A 15 12.47 5.21 27.41
C GLU A 15 13.69 5.76 28.19
N LYS A 16 14.27 4.93 29.06
CA LYS A 16 15.41 5.32 29.89
C LYS A 16 16.64 5.58 29.02
N LEU A 17 16.88 4.73 28.02
CA LEU A 17 17.95 4.91 27.04
C LEU A 17 17.77 6.20 26.22
N LEU A 18 16.62 6.40 25.61
CA LEU A 18 16.36 7.56 24.75
C LEU A 18 16.49 8.88 25.52
N ARG A 19 16.01 8.91 26.78
CA ARG A 19 16.22 10.06 27.68
C ARG A 19 17.70 10.26 28.01
N ALA A 20 18.42 9.20 28.34
CA ALA A 20 19.86 9.27 28.67
C ALA A 20 20.69 9.81 27.48
N MET A 21 20.39 9.37 26.25
CA MET A 21 21.05 9.86 25.05
C MET A 21 20.93 11.39 24.90
N HIS A 22 19.73 11.94 25.12
CA HIS A 22 19.53 13.39 25.08
C HIS A 22 20.21 14.10 26.27
N THR A 23 19.95 13.64 27.49
CA THR A 23 20.44 14.27 28.73
C THR A 23 21.97 14.33 28.79
N LEU A 24 22.67 13.36 28.19
CA LEU A 24 24.13 13.38 28.11
C LEU A 24 24.66 14.65 27.43
N PHE A 25 23.98 15.18 26.42
CA PHE A 25 24.44 16.35 25.65
C PHE A 25 23.61 17.62 25.90
N HIS A 26 22.49 17.51 26.61
CA HIS A 26 21.59 18.62 26.86
C HIS A 26 22.20 19.64 27.82
N ASN A 27 22.21 20.92 27.42
CA ASN A 27 22.73 22.06 28.19
C ASN A 27 24.19 21.90 28.68
N VAL A 28 25.02 21.12 27.97
CA VAL A 28 26.45 20.98 28.30
C VAL A 28 27.32 21.25 27.08
N PRO A 29 27.67 22.54 26.81
CA PRO A 29 28.42 22.95 25.62
C PRO A 29 29.74 22.20 25.43
N ALA A 30 30.55 22.05 26.48
CA ALA A 30 31.83 21.37 26.42
C ALA A 30 31.72 19.93 25.88
N ARG A 31 30.74 19.15 26.38
CA ARG A 31 30.52 17.78 25.88
C ARG A 31 30.02 17.74 24.44
N ARG A 32 29.28 18.74 23.99
CA ARG A 32 28.84 18.84 22.59
C ARG A 32 29.99 19.16 21.66
N GLU A 33 30.93 20.00 22.11
CA GLU A 33 32.17 20.28 21.41
C GLU A 33 33.07 19.04 21.32
N ASP A 34 33.27 18.32 22.43
CA ASP A 34 34.00 17.05 22.47
C ASP A 34 33.40 16.01 21.50
N TYR A 35 32.07 15.85 21.56
CA TYR A 35 31.33 14.96 20.67
C TYR A 35 31.54 15.34 19.20
N SER A 36 31.37 16.62 18.85
CA SER A 36 31.53 17.08 17.47
C SER A 36 32.96 16.91 16.97
N THR A 37 33.93 17.12 17.85
CA THR A 37 35.35 17.00 17.54
C THR A 37 35.76 15.56 17.25
N VAL A 38 35.33 14.62 18.09
CA VAL A 38 35.67 13.19 17.97
C VAL A 38 34.90 12.52 16.84
N THR A 39 33.60 12.80 16.73
CA THR A 39 32.71 12.07 15.81
C THR A 39 32.54 12.72 14.45
N LYS A 40 32.99 13.98 14.31
CA LYS A 40 32.76 14.85 13.15
C LYS A 40 31.27 15.09 12.83
N SER A 41 30.39 14.80 13.78
CA SER A 41 28.94 14.99 13.65
C SER A 41 28.45 16.13 14.52
N THR A 42 27.58 16.97 13.96
CA THR A 42 26.82 18.00 14.70
C THR A 42 25.37 17.57 14.97
N VAL A 43 25.06 16.29 14.73
CA VAL A 43 23.72 15.72 14.87
C VAL A 43 23.60 15.10 16.26
N PHE A 44 22.66 15.61 17.07
CA PHE A 44 22.46 15.16 18.46
C PHE A 44 21.14 14.40 18.66
N PRO A 45 21.02 13.59 19.72
CA PRO A 45 19.77 12.94 20.12
C PRO A 45 18.67 13.96 20.45
N LEU A 46 17.41 13.60 20.20
CA LEU A 46 16.24 14.43 20.52
C LEU A 46 15.66 14.08 21.90
N SER A 47 14.94 15.02 22.49
CA SER A 47 14.26 14.82 23.77
C SER A 47 13.12 13.82 23.65
N PHE A 48 13.10 12.83 24.55
CA PHE A 48 12.04 11.82 24.61
C PHE A 48 10.94 12.21 25.61
N CYS A 49 9.68 12.06 25.21
CA CYS A 49 8.53 12.31 26.07
C CYS A 49 7.68 11.05 26.25
N GLY A 50 7.68 10.44 27.44
CA GLY A 50 6.91 9.21 27.73
C GLY A 50 5.38 9.31 27.59
N HIS A 51 4.86 10.50 27.29
CA HIS A 51 3.44 10.76 27.06
C HIS A 51 3.18 11.21 25.59
N ARG A 52 4.07 11.99 24.96
CA ARG A 52 3.82 12.52 23.60
C ARG A 52 4.32 11.58 22.50
N TRP A 53 3.57 10.50 22.26
CA TRP A 53 4.02 9.41 21.38
C TRP A 53 4.12 9.77 19.89
N VAL A 54 3.30 10.70 19.39
CA VAL A 54 3.42 11.20 18.01
C VAL A 54 4.79 11.85 17.78
N GLU A 55 5.32 12.52 18.79
CA GLU A 55 6.60 13.22 18.74
C GLU A 55 7.80 12.25 18.92
N ASN A 56 7.57 11.03 19.43
CA ASN A 56 8.65 10.08 19.74
C ASN A 56 9.15 9.28 18.53
N LEU A 57 8.41 9.21 17.41
CA LEU A 57 8.91 8.56 16.20
C LEU A 57 10.21 9.23 15.69
N PRO A 58 10.24 10.56 15.49
CA PRO A 58 11.48 11.28 15.16
C PRO A 58 12.61 11.07 16.17
N VAL A 59 12.28 10.89 17.46
CA VAL A 59 13.28 10.68 18.52
C VAL A 59 14.03 9.36 18.32
N VAL A 60 13.33 8.28 17.99
CA VAL A 60 13.96 6.98 17.75
C VAL A 60 14.67 6.93 16.40
N GLU A 61 14.12 7.56 15.37
CA GLU A 61 14.82 7.75 14.09
C GLU A 61 16.15 8.48 14.29
N ARG A 62 16.14 9.56 15.09
CA ARG A 62 17.36 10.28 15.45
C ARG A 62 18.31 9.41 16.28
N ALA A 63 17.80 8.65 17.24
CA ALA A 63 18.62 7.79 18.09
C ALA A 63 19.39 6.75 17.26
N LEU A 64 18.72 6.11 16.30
CA LEU A 64 19.35 5.17 15.37
C LEU A 64 20.39 5.86 14.48
N ALA A 65 20.10 7.05 13.96
CA ALA A 65 21.03 7.82 13.13
C ALA A 65 22.29 8.27 13.89
N VAL A 66 22.12 8.64 15.16
CA VAL A 66 23.22 9.11 16.04
C VAL A 66 24.02 7.95 16.64
N TRP A 67 23.50 6.73 16.60
CA TRP A 67 24.10 5.57 17.26
C TRP A 67 25.58 5.33 16.93
N PRO A 68 26.04 5.37 15.65
CA PRO A 68 27.46 5.15 15.32
C PRO A 68 28.37 6.22 15.93
N SER A 69 27.97 7.50 15.86
CA SER A 69 28.71 8.60 16.47
C SER A 69 28.70 8.51 17.99
N LEU A 70 27.61 8.04 18.60
CA LEU A 70 27.55 7.79 20.03
C LEU A 70 28.53 6.70 20.46
N LEU A 71 28.68 5.61 19.69
CA LEU A 71 29.69 4.58 19.94
C LEU A 71 31.10 5.17 19.94
N GLN A 72 31.43 5.97 18.93
CA GLN A 72 32.74 6.64 18.86
C GLN A 72 33.01 7.55 20.06
N TYR A 73 32.01 8.31 20.51
CA TYR A 73 32.12 9.14 21.71
C TYR A 73 32.34 8.29 22.97
N MET A 74 31.55 7.23 23.14
CA MET A 74 31.67 6.30 24.26
C MET A 74 33.05 5.62 24.29
N ASP A 75 33.59 5.28 23.12
CA ASP A 75 34.94 4.72 22.98
C ASP A 75 36.04 5.72 23.32
N ALA A 76 35.90 7.00 22.93
CA ALA A 76 36.83 8.04 23.31
C ALA A 76 36.86 8.27 24.83
N VAL A 77 35.70 8.21 25.50
CA VAL A 77 35.62 8.26 26.97
C VAL A 77 36.25 7.01 27.60
N ARG A 78 35.93 5.82 27.08
CA ARG A 78 36.47 4.53 27.57
C ARG A 78 37.99 4.44 27.44
N THR A 79 38.54 4.94 26.34
CA THR A 79 39.98 4.97 26.05
C THR A 79 40.71 6.17 26.68
N LYS A 80 40.02 6.93 27.54
CA LYS A 80 40.54 8.12 28.23
C LYS A 80 41.04 9.24 27.30
N LYS A 81 40.60 9.26 26.04
CA LYS A 81 40.81 10.38 25.11
C LYS A 81 39.95 11.59 25.49
N LEU A 82 38.80 11.34 26.11
CA LEU A 82 37.92 12.35 26.68
C LEU A 82 37.74 12.12 28.19
N PRO A 83 37.48 13.18 28.98
CA PRO A 83 37.16 13.04 30.39
C PRO A 83 35.85 12.25 30.56
N ASN A 84 35.77 11.41 31.59
CA ASN A 84 34.55 10.70 31.92
C ASN A 84 33.55 11.67 32.59
N PRO A 85 32.34 11.88 32.02
CA PRO A 85 31.33 12.75 32.61
C PRO A 85 30.81 12.32 34.00
N GLY A 86 30.97 11.05 34.39
CA GLY A 86 30.50 10.52 35.68
C GLY A 86 28.98 10.61 35.89
N THR A 87 28.19 10.58 34.80
CA THR A 87 26.73 10.77 34.86
C THR A 87 25.97 9.46 34.73
N ALA A 88 24.83 9.35 35.42
CA ALA A 88 23.91 8.22 35.27
C ALA A 88 23.39 8.02 33.82
N SER A 89 23.42 9.08 33.00
CA SER A 89 23.08 8.98 31.57
C SER A 89 24.14 8.19 30.80
N LEU A 90 25.42 8.43 31.09
CA LEU A 90 26.52 7.66 30.51
C LEU A 90 26.44 6.19 30.92
N ASP A 91 26.16 5.91 32.20
CA ASP A 91 26.03 4.54 32.71
C ASP A 91 24.87 3.79 32.05
N THR A 92 23.74 4.50 31.84
CA THR A 92 22.58 3.94 31.15
C THR A 92 22.91 3.58 29.70
N ILE A 93 23.64 4.45 28.99
CA ILE A 93 24.08 4.19 27.62
C ILE A 93 25.08 3.01 27.61
N ALA A 94 26.07 3.01 28.50
CA ALA A 94 27.05 1.94 28.62
C ALA A 94 26.40 0.58 28.92
N ALA A 95 25.34 0.55 29.75
CA ALA A 95 24.57 -0.67 29.99
C ALA A 95 23.82 -1.13 28.73
N ALA A 96 23.21 -0.20 27.99
CA ALA A 96 22.52 -0.52 26.74
C ALA A 96 23.48 -1.04 25.65
N LEU A 97 24.72 -0.55 25.60
CA LEU A 97 25.74 -1.05 24.66
C LEU A 97 26.16 -2.50 24.90
N LYS A 98 25.88 -3.06 26.10
CA LYS A 98 26.13 -4.47 26.41
C LYS A 98 25.05 -5.39 25.87
N ASP A 99 23.90 -4.85 25.48
CA ASP A 99 22.79 -5.62 24.93
C ASP A 99 22.96 -5.76 23.41
N PRO A 100 23.29 -6.96 22.90
CA PRO A 100 23.53 -7.17 21.46
C PRO A 100 22.28 -6.93 20.61
N LEU A 101 21.09 -6.93 21.23
CA LEU A 101 19.82 -6.73 20.55
C LEU A 101 19.29 -5.29 20.65
N ILE A 102 20.04 -4.36 21.26
CA ILE A 102 19.50 -3.01 21.51
C ILE A 102 19.08 -2.28 20.24
N LEU A 103 19.83 -2.43 19.15
CA LEU A 103 19.49 -1.86 17.85
C LEU A 103 18.26 -2.54 17.25
N ALA A 104 18.12 -3.87 17.39
CA ALA A 104 16.94 -4.59 16.94
C ALA A 104 15.68 -4.15 17.73
N LYS A 105 15.82 -3.94 19.04
CA LYS A 105 14.75 -3.40 19.90
C LYS A 105 14.33 -1.99 19.49
N LEU A 106 15.28 -1.10 19.20
CA LEU A 106 15.00 0.25 18.69
C LEU A 106 14.34 0.22 17.30
N GLN A 107 14.78 -0.68 16.41
CA GLN A 107 14.17 -0.86 15.09
C GLN A 107 12.74 -1.38 15.17
N TYR A 108 12.47 -2.37 16.03
CA TYR A 108 11.11 -2.87 16.25
C TYR A 108 10.21 -1.82 16.87
N TYR A 109 10.71 -1.09 17.87
CA TYR A 109 10.00 0.06 18.45
C TYR A 109 9.64 1.08 17.36
N MET A 110 10.59 1.41 16.48
CA MET A 110 10.37 2.36 15.38
C MET A 110 9.34 1.84 14.37
N ALA A 111 9.39 0.56 14.02
CA ALA A 111 8.41 -0.08 13.13
C ALA A 111 6.99 0.04 13.71
N LEU A 112 6.80 -0.30 14.98
CA LEU A 112 5.52 -0.13 15.64
C LEU A 112 5.12 1.34 15.72
N ALA A 113 6.02 2.24 16.10
CA ALA A 113 5.73 3.67 16.15
C ALA A 113 5.23 4.18 14.79
N ARG A 114 5.83 3.75 13.68
CA ARG A 114 5.39 4.07 12.30
C ARG A 114 4.00 3.55 12.01
N THR A 115 3.67 2.32 12.40
CA THR A 115 2.33 1.74 12.22
C THR A 115 1.25 2.54 12.98
N PHE A 116 1.53 2.94 14.22
CA PHE A 116 0.57 3.67 15.05
C PHE A 116 0.47 5.16 14.72
N ASN A 117 1.49 5.77 14.11
CA ASN A 117 1.58 7.22 13.92
C ASN A 117 0.43 7.81 13.06
N PRO A 118 0.03 7.23 11.90
CA PRO A 118 -1.08 7.76 11.11
C PRO A 118 -2.39 7.81 11.90
N PHE A 119 -2.69 6.75 12.65
CA PHE A 119 -3.86 6.70 13.52
C PHE A 119 -3.77 7.80 14.59
N LEU A 120 -2.64 7.91 15.30
CA LEU A 120 -2.49 8.91 16.35
C LEU A 120 -2.65 10.35 15.83
N LYS A 121 -2.12 10.65 14.64
CA LYS A 121 -2.30 11.95 14.00
C LYS A 121 -3.74 12.21 13.58
N LYS A 122 -4.42 11.21 12.98
CA LYS A 122 -5.81 11.33 12.54
C LYS A 122 -6.77 11.70 13.67
N TYR A 123 -6.50 11.22 14.89
CA TYR A 123 -7.34 11.47 16.07
C TYR A 123 -6.87 12.62 16.96
N GLN A 124 -5.92 13.44 16.49
CA GLN A 124 -5.49 14.70 17.09
C GLN A 124 -5.98 15.87 16.25
N THR A 125 -7.29 15.94 16.04
CA THR A 125 -7.96 16.92 15.21
C THR A 125 -9.27 17.36 15.85
N ASP A 126 -9.74 18.55 15.51
CA ASP A 126 -11.06 19.05 15.89
C ASP A 126 -12.15 18.56 14.91
N GLU A 127 -11.78 17.88 13.83
CA GLU A 127 -12.71 17.27 12.89
C GLU A 127 -13.52 16.12 13.54
N PRO A 128 -14.77 15.86 13.10
CA PRO A 128 -15.63 14.84 13.67
C PRO A 128 -15.23 13.43 13.25
N VAL A 129 -14.08 12.96 13.73
CA VAL A 129 -13.49 11.65 13.35
C VAL A 129 -14.02 10.47 14.16
N MET A 130 -14.81 10.72 15.21
CA MET A 130 -15.40 9.68 16.08
C MET A 130 -16.18 8.58 15.35
N PRO A 131 -16.96 8.85 14.28
CA PRO A 131 -17.65 7.80 13.52
C PRO A 131 -16.71 6.73 12.96
N PHE A 132 -15.47 7.08 12.65
CA PHE A 132 -14.49 6.19 12.03
C PHE A 132 -13.65 5.40 13.05
N LEU A 133 -13.70 5.79 14.33
CA LEU A 133 -12.81 5.26 15.39
C LEU A 133 -12.85 3.74 15.52
N GLY A 134 -14.06 3.17 15.47
CA GLY A 134 -14.23 1.73 15.62
C GLY A 134 -13.64 0.94 14.46
N LYS A 135 -13.72 1.48 13.24
CA LYS A 135 -13.18 0.88 12.02
C LYS A 135 -11.67 1.03 11.96
N ASP A 136 -11.17 2.25 12.12
CA ASP A 136 -9.74 2.55 12.02
C ASP A 136 -8.93 1.80 13.09
N LEU A 137 -9.46 1.66 14.30
CA LEU A 137 -8.77 0.93 15.36
C LEU A 137 -8.72 -0.58 15.09
N ALA A 138 -9.73 -1.10 14.41
CA ALA A 138 -9.81 -2.48 13.96
C ALA A 138 -8.79 -2.79 12.85
N GLU A 139 -8.72 -1.91 11.84
CA GLU A 139 -7.76 -1.97 10.74
C GLU A 139 -6.31 -1.87 11.27
N LEU A 140 -6.06 -0.97 12.23
CA LEU A 140 -4.75 -0.81 12.87
C LEU A 140 -4.22 -2.09 13.55
N ILE A 141 -5.11 -2.99 13.98
CA ILE A 141 -4.77 -4.19 14.77
C ILE A 141 -4.80 -5.46 13.89
N LYS A 142 -4.64 -5.31 12.57
CA LYS A 142 -4.67 -6.38 11.54
C LYS A 142 -6.08 -6.83 11.13
N ASP A 143 -6.89 -5.91 10.60
CA ASP A 143 -8.14 -6.21 9.87
C ASP A 143 -9.15 -7.11 10.61
N ILE A 144 -9.20 -7.03 11.94
CA ILE A 144 -10.25 -7.68 12.74
C ILE A 144 -11.47 -6.77 12.89
N THR A 145 -12.68 -7.31 13.03
CA THR A 145 -13.86 -6.47 13.24
C THR A 145 -13.81 -5.74 14.59
N THR A 146 -14.49 -4.59 14.73
CA THR A 146 -14.57 -3.81 15.98
C THR A 146 -15.06 -4.64 17.18
N LEU A 147 -15.98 -5.58 16.95
CA LEU A 147 -16.49 -6.48 17.99
C LEU A 147 -15.47 -7.55 18.38
N GLN A 148 -14.77 -8.14 17.39
CA GLN A 148 -13.66 -9.06 17.65
C GLN A 148 -12.55 -8.35 18.41
N LEU A 149 -12.20 -7.11 18.05
CA LEU A 149 -11.22 -6.32 18.78
C LEU A 149 -11.59 -6.17 20.26
N THR A 150 -12.87 -5.95 20.60
CA THR A 150 -13.29 -5.84 22.02
C THR A 150 -13.29 -7.16 22.79
N ARG A 151 -13.21 -8.31 22.10
CA ARG A 151 -13.37 -9.65 22.68
C ARG A 151 -12.16 -10.56 22.49
N LEU A 152 -11.18 -10.14 21.70
CA LEU A 152 -9.98 -10.90 21.40
C LEU A 152 -9.18 -11.11 22.68
N ASP A 153 -9.03 -12.36 23.10
CA ASP A 153 -8.13 -12.71 24.20
C ASP A 153 -6.69 -12.76 23.68
N VAL A 154 -5.99 -11.64 23.85
CA VAL A 154 -4.58 -11.49 23.48
C VAL A 154 -3.62 -12.09 24.53
N ALA A 155 -4.13 -12.50 25.69
CA ALA A 155 -3.34 -13.12 26.75
C ALA A 155 -3.25 -14.65 26.60
N ASP A 156 -4.19 -15.25 25.86
CA ASP A 156 -4.12 -16.67 25.52
C ASP A 156 -2.95 -16.94 24.56
N LYS A 157 -1.93 -17.62 25.10
CA LYS A 157 -0.72 -18.00 24.36
C LYS A 157 -1.00 -19.03 23.26
N ASN A 158 -2.15 -19.70 23.27
CA ASN A 158 -2.54 -20.60 22.18
C ASN A 158 -2.91 -19.82 20.91
N ASN A 159 -3.30 -18.56 21.04
CA ASN A 159 -3.61 -17.67 19.91
C ASN A 159 -2.35 -17.01 19.33
N TRP A 160 -1.18 -17.27 19.90
CA TRP A 160 0.07 -16.66 19.49
C TRP A 160 0.69 -17.43 18.33
N LEU A 161 1.26 -16.71 17.38
CA LEU A 161 2.05 -17.33 16.31
C LEU A 161 3.29 -18.00 16.92
N HIS A 162 3.75 -19.06 16.25
CA HIS A 162 5.03 -19.65 16.59
C HIS A 162 6.14 -18.59 16.47
N PRO A 163 7.16 -18.56 17.36
CA PRO A 163 8.14 -17.47 17.38
C PRO A 163 8.82 -17.18 16.03
N GLN A 164 9.02 -18.19 15.18
CA GLN A 164 9.64 -18.03 13.86
C GLN A 164 8.75 -17.28 12.85
N ASP A 165 7.43 -17.33 13.03
CA ASP A 165 6.45 -16.70 12.13
C ASP A 165 6.10 -15.26 12.56
N ILE A 166 6.73 -14.77 13.64
CA ILE A 166 6.50 -13.42 14.15
C ILE A 166 7.21 -12.42 13.25
N ASP A 167 6.43 -11.61 12.56
CA ASP A 167 6.93 -10.44 11.85
C ASP A 167 7.36 -9.34 12.85
N ILE A 168 8.66 -9.06 12.85
CA ILE A 168 9.30 -8.00 13.66
C ILE A 168 9.71 -6.78 12.80
N GLY A 169 9.34 -6.78 11.52
CA GLY A 169 9.67 -5.73 10.56
C GLY A 169 11.09 -5.79 10.02
N LEU A 170 11.27 -5.29 8.79
CA LEU A 170 12.52 -5.37 8.03
C LEU A 170 13.74 -4.81 8.75
N GLY A 171 13.58 -3.72 9.51
CA GLY A 171 14.68 -3.08 10.25
C GLY A 171 15.23 -3.99 11.35
N ALA A 172 14.36 -4.59 12.16
CA ALA A 172 14.78 -5.48 13.24
C ALA A 172 15.32 -6.81 12.69
N GLU A 173 14.70 -7.35 11.63
CA GLU A 173 15.19 -8.53 10.90
C GLU A 173 16.63 -8.34 10.40
N SER A 174 16.91 -7.20 9.78
CA SER A 174 18.22 -6.92 9.21
C SER A 174 19.30 -6.89 10.30
N ILE A 175 19.03 -6.24 11.44
CA ILE A 175 19.94 -6.21 12.58
C ILE A 175 20.11 -7.61 13.17
N LEU A 176 19.02 -8.37 13.33
CA LEU A 176 19.08 -9.71 13.91
C LEU A 176 19.92 -10.66 13.04
N LYS A 177 19.81 -10.57 11.71
CA LYS A 177 20.67 -11.31 10.77
C LYS A 177 22.14 -10.95 10.96
N VAL A 178 22.48 -9.67 11.07
CA VAL A 178 23.86 -9.24 11.33
C VAL A 178 24.38 -9.81 12.65
N VAL A 179 23.59 -9.76 13.72
CA VAL A 179 23.96 -10.33 15.03
C VAL A 179 24.20 -11.84 14.92
N LEU A 180 23.34 -12.57 14.22
CA LEU A 180 23.50 -14.02 13.99
C LEU A 180 24.74 -14.35 13.16
N LEU A 181 24.98 -13.60 12.08
CA LEU A 181 26.16 -13.77 11.23
C LEU A 181 27.46 -13.50 12.01
N LEU A 182 27.52 -12.40 12.76
CA LEU A 182 28.69 -12.09 13.59
C LEU A 182 28.95 -13.19 14.62
N ALA A 183 27.91 -13.75 15.23
CA ALA A 183 28.08 -14.84 16.19
C ALA A 183 28.51 -16.17 15.52
N TYR A 184 28.19 -16.37 14.24
CA TYR A 184 28.64 -17.53 13.47
C TYR A 184 30.12 -17.41 13.06
N TYR A 185 30.53 -16.24 12.55
CA TYR A 185 31.89 -16.01 12.07
C TYR A 185 32.88 -15.66 13.18
N HIS A 186 32.41 -15.08 14.29
CA HIS A 186 33.19 -14.75 15.48
C HIS A 186 32.53 -15.34 16.74
N PRO A 187 32.56 -16.66 16.93
CA PRO A 187 31.91 -17.29 18.07
C PRO A 187 32.51 -16.75 19.39
N PRO A 188 31.71 -16.09 20.25
CA PRO A 188 32.09 -15.96 21.65
C PRO A 188 32.13 -17.36 22.28
N LEU A 189 32.53 -17.47 23.56
CA LEU A 189 32.38 -18.71 24.37
C LEU A 189 30.93 -19.27 24.45
N GLN A 190 29.97 -18.74 23.69
CA GLN A 190 28.57 -19.17 23.63
C GLN A 190 28.33 -20.06 22.40
N SER A 191 27.72 -21.22 22.63
CA SER A 191 27.33 -22.14 21.55
C SER A 191 26.37 -21.47 20.55
N THR A 192 26.44 -21.83 19.27
CA THR A 192 25.54 -21.37 18.19
C THR A 192 24.06 -21.51 18.55
N LYS A 193 23.70 -22.58 19.29
CA LYS A 193 22.35 -22.81 19.83
C LYS A 193 21.87 -21.68 20.77
N GLY A 194 22.78 -21.07 21.52
CA GLY A 194 22.46 -19.97 22.44
C GLY A 194 22.01 -18.71 21.71
N VAL A 195 22.59 -18.42 20.55
CA VAL A 195 22.28 -17.22 19.76
C VAL A 195 20.93 -17.36 19.06
N GLU A 196 20.62 -18.56 18.53
CA GLU A 196 19.30 -18.87 17.97
C GLU A 196 18.20 -18.78 19.04
N LEU A 197 18.48 -19.29 20.25
CA LEU A 197 17.57 -19.14 21.40
C LEU A 197 17.31 -17.66 21.71
N THR A 198 18.34 -16.82 21.76
CA THR A 198 18.21 -15.37 21.97
C THR A 198 17.37 -14.69 20.88
N ALA A 199 17.52 -15.11 19.62
CA ALA A 199 16.69 -14.60 18.52
C ALA A 199 15.21 -14.99 18.67
N LEU A 200 14.92 -16.23 19.08
CA LEU A 200 13.55 -16.69 19.35
C LEU A 200 12.93 -15.99 20.58
N GLU A 201 13.73 -15.78 21.62
CA GLU A 201 13.33 -15.00 22.79
C GLU A 201 12.99 -13.56 22.42
N PHE A 202 13.81 -12.92 21.59
CA PHE A 202 13.53 -11.57 21.08
C PHE A 202 12.20 -11.49 20.31
N ARG A 203 11.91 -12.48 19.45
CA ARG A 203 10.63 -12.53 18.72
C ARG A 203 9.45 -12.72 19.68
N ARG A 204 9.60 -13.60 20.68
CA ARG A 204 8.60 -13.78 21.75
C ARG A 204 8.36 -12.47 22.51
N ASP A 205 9.41 -11.74 22.87
CA ASP A 205 9.32 -10.43 23.51
C ASP A 205 8.59 -9.41 22.63
N CYS A 206 8.88 -9.40 21.32
CA CYS A 206 8.20 -8.52 20.36
C CYS A 206 6.68 -8.75 20.36
N MET A 207 6.26 -10.02 20.31
CA MET A 207 4.85 -10.40 20.37
C MET A 207 4.21 -10.12 21.73
N GLN A 208 4.92 -10.37 22.83
CA GLN A 208 4.45 -10.02 24.17
C GLN A 208 4.23 -8.50 24.28
N GLY A 209 5.14 -7.70 23.71
CA GLY A 209 5.00 -6.26 23.66
C GLY A 209 3.77 -5.82 22.85
N LEU A 210 3.55 -6.40 21.68
CA LEU A 210 2.36 -6.11 20.86
C LEU A 210 1.07 -6.53 21.57
N SER A 211 1.04 -7.71 22.19
CA SER A 211 -0.10 -8.19 23.01
C SER A 211 -0.39 -7.21 24.16
N ASN A 212 0.65 -6.73 24.85
CA ASN A 212 0.51 -5.72 25.91
C ASN A 212 -0.08 -4.40 25.39
N ILE A 213 0.33 -3.96 24.21
CA ILE A 213 -0.25 -2.78 23.55
C ILE A 213 -1.73 -3.04 23.30
N ILE A 214 -2.08 -4.11 22.58
CA ILE A 214 -3.47 -4.40 22.19
C ILE A 214 -4.37 -4.54 23.42
N ARG A 215 -3.94 -5.27 24.45
CA ARG A 215 -4.66 -5.39 25.72
C ARG A 215 -4.94 -4.02 26.33
N LYS A 216 -3.93 -3.16 26.35
CA LYS A 216 -4.08 -1.81 26.91
C LYS A 216 -4.97 -0.92 26.04
N VAL A 217 -4.96 -1.11 24.73
CA VAL A 217 -5.93 -0.50 23.81
C VAL A 217 -7.33 -0.96 24.19
N GLN A 218 -7.58 -2.26 24.33
CA GLN A 218 -8.91 -2.79 24.70
C GLN A 218 -9.40 -2.23 26.04
N GLU A 219 -8.56 -2.24 27.09
CA GLU A 219 -8.90 -1.74 28.43
C GLU A 219 -9.31 -0.25 28.44
N LYS A 220 -8.58 0.56 27.65
CA LYS A 220 -8.71 2.02 27.66
C LYS A 220 -9.48 2.55 26.45
N SER A 221 -9.93 1.69 25.55
CA SER A 221 -10.64 2.11 24.35
C SER A 221 -12.02 2.65 24.71
N PRO A 222 -12.45 3.77 24.11
CA PRO A 222 -13.82 4.24 24.23
C PRO A 222 -14.81 3.29 23.55
N LEU A 223 -14.36 2.34 22.73
CA LEU A 223 -15.21 1.33 22.10
C LEU A 223 -15.92 0.39 23.07
N LYS A 224 -15.53 0.36 24.36
CA LYS A 224 -16.32 -0.34 25.39
C LYS A 224 -17.70 0.28 25.60
N TYR A 225 -17.88 1.56 25.31
CA TYR A 225 -19.14 2.26 25.44
C TYR A 225 -20.03 2.03 24.20
N PRO A 226 -21.29 1.57 24.38
CA PRO A 226 -22.23 1.39 23.26
C PRO A 226 -22.40 2.64 22.41
N THR A 227 -22.47 3.82 23.04
CA THR A 227 -22.59 5.13 22.36
C THR A 227 -21.49 5.30 21.31
N VAL A 228 -20.23 5.02 21.66
CA VAL A 228 -19.10 5.18 20.75
C VAL A 228 -19.16 4.18 19.59
N ARG A 229 -19.59 2.93 19.85
CA ARG A 229 -19.78 1.95 18.78
C ARG A 229 -20.94 2.30 17.85
N GLN A 230 -21.96 2.97 18.37
CA GLN A 230 -23.14 3.39 17.60
C GLN A 230 -22.85 4.61 16.73
N MET A 231 -21.88 5.46 17.08
CA MET A 231 -21.44 6.59 16.25
C MET A 231 -20.98 6.19 14.84
N ALA A 232 -20.62 4.92 14.63
CA ALA A 232 -20.33 4.40 13.29
C ALA A 232 -21.51 4.55 12.31
N CYS A 233 -22.74 4.76 12.78
CA CYS A 233 -23.86 5.08 11.89
C CYS A 233 -23.71 6.42 11.16
N LEU A 234 -22.83 7.29 11.65
CA LEU A 234 -22.50 8.57 11.04
C LEU A 234 -21.40 8.46 9.96
N ASP A 235 -20.82 7.27 9.77
CA ASP A 235 -19.87 7.02 8.68
C ASP A 235 -20.65 6.89 7.34
N PRO A 236 -20.38 7.76 6.34
CA PRO A 236 -21.05 7.71 5.04
C PRO A 236 -20.98 6.35 4.34
N PHE A 237 -19.89 5.61 4.51
CA PHE A 237 -19.74 4.28 3.92
C PHE A 237 -20.68 3.27 4.59
N VAL A 238 -20.87 3.38 5.91
CA VAL A 238 -21.80 2.52 6.65
C VAL A 238 -23.25 2.90 6.32
N MET A 239 -23.56 4.19 6.22
CA MET A 239 -24.87 4.67 5.77
C MET A 239 -25.23 4.15 4.38
N TYR A 240 -24.25 4.15 3.47
CA TYR A 240 -24.43 3.62 2.12
C TYR A 240 -24.67 2.11 2.12
N ARG A 241 -23.94 1.35 2.95
CA ARG A 241 -23.94 -0.12 2.95
C ARG A 241 -25.08 -0.75 3.74
N ASP A 242 -25.46 -0.17 4.88
CA ASP A 242 -26.48 -0.72 5.79
C ASP A 242 -27.30 0.40 6.46
N PRO A 243 -28.23 1.04 5.70
CA PRO A 243 -29.04 2.15 6.19
C PRO A 243 -29.89 1.78 7.41
N ASP A 244 -30.45 0.57 7.44
CA ASP A 244 -31.34 0.16 8.52
C ASP A 244 -30.59 -0.07 9.84
N ARG A 245 -29.36 -0.58 9.77
CA ARG A 245 -28.47 -0.57 10.94
C ARG A 245 -28.18 0.85 11.41
N CYS A 246 -27.93 1.79 10.50
CA CYS A 246 -27.71 3.18 10.86
C CYS A 246 -28.93 3.80 11.56
N LYS A 247 -30.14 3.55 11.06
CA LYS A 247 -31.40 3.99 11.70
C LYS A 247 -31.53 3.47 13.14
N ARG A 248 -31.26 2.18 13.36
CA ARG A 248 -31.29 1.60 14.71
C ARG A 248 -30.26 2.25 15.63
N GLN A 249 -29.04 2.46 15.12
CA GLN A 249 -27.94 3.03 15.91
C GLN A 249 -28.17 4.50 16.25
N ILE A 250 -28.63 5.34 15.31
CA ILE A 250 -28.92 6.76 15.59
C ILE A 250 -30.07 6.90 16.60
N LYS A 251 -31.09 6.03 16.53
CA LYS A 251 -32.18 6.01 17.52
C LYS A 251 -31.66 5.73 18.92
N CYS A 252 -30.78 4.74 19.08
CA CYS A 252 -30.13 4.48 20.36
C CYS A 252 -29.28 5.65 20.86
N LEU A 253 -28.56 6.35 19.97
CA LEU A 253 -27.76 7.52 20.32
C LEU A 253 -28.64 8.66 20.84
N VAL A 254 -29.70 9.01 20.10
CA VAL A 254 -30.64 10.08 20.49
C VAL A 254 -31.30 9.75 21.83
N GLN A 255 -31.76 8.51 22.02
CA GLN A 255 -32.33 8.07 23.30
C GLN A 255 -31.32 8.21 24.45
N ARG A 256 -30.05 7.87 24.21
CA ARG A 256 -29.01 8.01 25.22
C ARG A 256 -28.73 9.48 25.57
N PHE A 257 -28.64 10.36 24.58
CA PHE A 257 -28.43 11.80 24.82
C PHE A 257 -29.62 12.46 25.52
N LEU A 258 -30.84 12.00 25.26
CA LEU A 258 -32.02 12.44 26.01
C LEU A 258 -31.95 12.03 27.48
N GLN A 259 -31.61 10.77 27.76
CA GLN A 259 -31.46 10.26 29.13
C GLN A 259 -30.38 11.03 29.91
N ASP A 260 -29.26 11.33 29.25
CA ASP A 260 -28.12 12.02 29.85
C ASP A 260 -28.30 13.55 29.87
N LYS A 261 -29.46 14.08 29.42
CA LYS A 261 -29.77 15.52 29.31
C LYS A 261 -28.75 16.30 28.47
N GLN A 262 -28.18 15.66 27.45
CA GLN A 262 -27.19 16.22 26.53
C GLN A 262 -27.81 16.80 25.25
N LEU A 263 -29.14 16.78 25.12
CA LEU A 263 -29.84 17.30 23.96
C LEU A 263 -30.66 18.55 24.32
N THR A 264 -30.16 19.71 23.90
CA THR A 264 -30.88 20.98 24.02
C THR A 264 -32.18 20.90 23.21
N GLY A 265 -33.31 21.21 23.84
CA GLY A 265 -34.64 21.04 23.24
C GLY A 265 -35.31 19.69 23.52
N GLY A 266 -34.65 18.80 24.26
CA GLY A 266 -35.24 17.56 24.76
C GLY A 266 -35.83 16.68 23.65
N VAL A 267 -36.97 16.04 23.93
CA VAL A 267 -37.59 15.05 23.03
C VAL A 267 -37.84 15.61 21.64
N SER A 268 -38.33 16.86 21.53
CA SER A 268 -38.63 17.49 20.25
C SER A 268 -37.38 17.63 19.35
N ALA A 269 -36.23 17.99 19.93
CA ALA A 269 -34.98 18.02 19.18
C ALA A 269 -34.56 16.60 18.73
N GLY A 270 -34.81 15.59 19.56
CA GLY A 270 -34.53 14.19 19.25
C GLY A 270 -35.33 13.69 18.05
N ASP A 271 -36.63 14.00 18.01
CA ASP A 271 -37.52 13.64 16.90
C ASP A 271 -37.08 14.30 15.58
N VAL A 272 -36.70 15.58 15.64
CA VAL A 272 -36.17 16.31 14.47
C VAL A 272 -34.90 15.66 13.94
N ILE A 273 -33.96 15.27 14.81
CA ILE A 273 -32.72 14.58 14.41
C ILE A 273 -33.04 13.26 13.70
N LEU A 274 -33.94 12.45 14.26
CA LEU A 274 -34.33 11.16 13.67
C LEU A 274 -34.97 11.36 12.30
N GLN A 275 -35.89 12.31 12.18
CA GLN A 275 -36.56 12.62 10.92
C GLN A 275 -35.55 13.12 9.85
N GLN A 276 -34.65 14.02 10.22
CA GLN A 276 -33.62 14.53 9.30
C GLN A 276 -32.68 13.41 8.83
N PHE A 277 -32.27 12.53 9.75
CA PHE A 277 -31.41 11.39 9.44
C PHE A 277 -32.09 10.39 8.49
N GLU A 278 -33.35 10.05 8.75
CA GLU A 278 -34.11 9.17 7.86
C GLU A 278 -34.30 9.79 6.46
N ALA A 279 -34.63 11.08 6.39
CA ALA A 279 -34.74 11.80 5.13
C ALA A 279 -33.41 11.86 4.36
N PHE A 280 -32.27 11.92 5.07
CA PHE A 280 -30.95 11.86 4.46
C PHE A 280 -30.64 10.47 3.89
N LEU A 281 -30.89 9.39 4.66
CA LEU A 281 -30.70 8.02 4.18
C LEU A 281 -31.59 7.69 2.97
N TYR A 282 -32.83 8.20 2.96
CA TYR A 282 -33.73 8.04 1.82
C TYR A 282 -33.18 8.70 0.56
N ARG A 283 -32.59 9.89 0.68
CA ARG A 283 -31.93 10.58 -0.44
C ARG A 283 -30.75 9.77 -0.99
N ILE A 284 -29.92 9.19 -0.12
CA ILE A 284 -28.82 8.30 -0.53
C ILE A 284 -29.36 7.11 -1.33
N HIS A 285 -30.44 6.49 -0.88
CA HIS A 285 -31.06 5.36 -1.57
C HIS A 285 -31.58 5.74 -2.97
N LEU A 286 -32.25 6.90 -3.10
CA LEU A 286 -32.69 7.40 -4.40
C LEU A 286 -31.52 7.67 -5.36
N ASP A 287 -30.42 8.22 -4.85
CA ASP A 287 -29.20 8.43 -5.65
C ASP A 287 -28.57 7.11 -6.10
N GLN A 288 -28.61 6.06 -5.27
CA GLN A 288 -28.15 4.71 -5.63
C GLN A 288 -28.98 4.13 -6.78
N GLU A 289 -30.31 4.19 -6.67
CA GLU A 289 -31.22 3.68 -7.70
C GLU A 289 -31.07 4.45 -9.01
N ARG A 290 -30.86 5.77 -8.96
CA ARG A 290 -30.57 6.57 -10.15
C ARG A 290 -29.27 6.12 -10.83
N ARG A 291 -28.18 6.01 -10.07
CA ARG A 291 -26.87 5.57 -10.59
C ARG A 291 -26.93 4.16 -11.18
N LYS A 292 -27.71 3.27 -10.57
CA LYS A 292 -27.91 1.91 -11.07
C LYS A 292 -28.62 1.91 -12.42
N LYS A 293 -29.72 2.67 -12.55
CA LYS A 293 -30.46 2.83 -13.82
C LYS A 293 -29.60 3.45 -14.91
N GLU A 294 -28.79 4.46 -14.57
CA GLU A 294 -27.85 5.09 -15.50
C GLU A 294 -26.81 4.09 -16.01
N SER A 295 -26.21 3.29 -15.11
CA SER A 295 -25.26 2.24 -15.45
C SER A 295 -25.88 1.16 -16.33
N GLU A 296 -27.08 0.69 -16.00
CA GLU A 296 -27.82 -0.29 -16.80
C GLU A 296 -28.18 0.26 -18.19
N ALA A 297 -28.62 1.52 -18.28
CA ALA A 297 -28.91 2.16 -19.56
C ALA A 297 -27.66 2.30 -20.43
N GLN A 298 -26.52 2.65 -19.82
CA GLN A 298 -25.25 2.73 -20.53
C GLN A 298 -24.77 1.35 -20.99
N GLY A 299 -24.94 0.30 -20.18
CA GLY A 299 -24.66 -1.08 -20.56
C GLY A 299 -25.52 -1.55 -21.73
N ARG A 300 -26.81 -1.21 -21.75
CA ARG A 300 -27.71 -1.52 -22.87
C ARG A 300 -27.29 -0.80 -24.16
N LYS A 301 -26.89 0.47 -24.08
CA LYS A 301 -26.38 1.23 -25.23
C LYS A 301 -25.12 0.59 -25.81
N ARG A 302 -24.14 0.24 -24.97
CA ARG A 302 -22.91 -0.45 -25.41
C ARG A 302 -23.21 -1.78 -26.09
N LYS A 303 -24.13 -2.57 -25.53
CA LYS A 303 -24.55 -3.85 -26.13
C LYS A 303 -25.22 -3.65 -27.49
N ALA A 304 -26.12 -2.67 -27.61
CA ALA A 304 -26.78 -2.37 -28.88
C ALA A 304 -25.78 -1.90 -29.96
N GLU A 305 -24.79 -1.10 -29.58
CA GLU A 305 -23.70 -0.68 -30.47
C GLU A 305 -22.82 -1.87 -30.89
N GLU A 306 -22.53 -2.79 -29.98
CA GLU A 306 -21.77 -4.02 -30.25
C GLU A 306 -22.53 -4.96 -31.19
N ASP A 307 -23.83 -5.20 -30.94
CA ASP A 307 -24.70 -6.00 -31.81
C ASP A 307 -24.80 -5.38 -33.21
N HIS A 308 -24.94 -4.05 -33.31
CA HIS A 308 -24.95 -3.33 -34.58
C HIS A 308 -23.61 -3.45 -35.33
N LEU A 309 -22.49 -3.37 -34.60
CA LEU A 309 -21.16 -3.57 -35.17
C LEU A 309 -20.98 -5.00 -35.71
N GLU A 310 -21.47 -6.02 -35.00
CA GLU A 310 -21.46 -7.41 -35.48
C GLU A 310 -22.29 -7.58 -36.75
N GLU A 311 -23.49 -7.00 -36.79
CA GLU A 311 -24.36 -7.05 -37.98
C GLU A 311 -23.69 -6.37 -39.18
N LEU A 312 -23.06 -5.21 -38.99
CA LEU A 312 -22.28 -4.55 -40.04
C LEU A 312 -21.12 -5.43 -40.55
N LYS A 313 -20.43 -6.14 -39.65
CA LYS A 313 -19.38 -7.11 -40.04
C LYS A 313 -19.96 -8.27 -40.86
N ARG A 314 -21.14 -8.80 -40.50
CA ARG A 314 -21.83 -9.86 -41.27
C ARG A 314 -22.23 -9.37 -42.66
N ARG A 315 -22.83 -8.18 -42.75
CA ARG A 315 -23.21 -7.57 -44.04
C ARG A 315 -21.99 -7.33 -44.92
N LYS A 316 -20.90 -6.80 -44.37
CA LYS A 316 -19.63 -6.62 -45.09
C LYS A 316 -19.13 -7.96 -45.66
N LYS A 317 -19.16 -9.04 -44.88
CA LYS A 317 -18.75 -10.37 -45.33
C LYS A 317 -19.63 -10.90 -46.47
N SER A 318 -20.94 -10.66 -46.40
CA SER A 318 -21.89 -11.04 -47.46
C SER A 318 -21.64 -10.28 -48.76
N ILE A 319 -21.47 -8.95 -48.68
CA ILE A 319 -21.16 -8.10 -49.85
C ILE A 319 -19.84 -8.54 -50.50
N LEU A 320 -18.81 -8.85 -49.71
CA LEU A 320 -17.55 -9.40 -50.23
C LEU A 320 -17.70 -10.79 -50.87
N GLY A 321 -18.71 -11.57 -50.46
CA GLY A 321 -19.07 -12.83 -51.12
C GLY A 321 -19.68 -12.56 -52.49
N LEU A 322 -20.72 -11.73 -52.54
CA LEU A 322 -21.40 -11.36 -53.78
C LEU A 322 -20.47 -10.69 -54.80
N ALA A 323 -19.56 -9.83 -54.33
CA ALA A 323 -18.55 -9.22 -55.21
C ALA A 323 -17.65 -10.28 -55.86
N ARG A 324 -17.22 -11.30 -55.09
CA ARG A 324 -16.44 -12.42 -55.64
C ARG A 324 -17.24 -13.25 -56.64
N ASP A 325 -18.51 -13.51 -56.35
CA ASP A 325 -19.39 -14.22 -57.29
C ASP A 325 -19.62 -13.42 -58.58
N ALA A 326 -19.82 -12.10 -58.49
CA ALA A 326 -19.96 -11.23 -59.65
C ALA A 326 -18.71 -11.21 -60.53
N VAL A 327 -17.51 -11.16 -59.92
CA VAL A 327 -16.24 -11.30 -60.64
C VAL A 327 -16.16 -12.65 -61.36
N ARG A 328 -16.47 -13.75 -60.67
CA ARG A 328 -16.49 -15.09 -61.28
C ARG A 328 -17.46 -15.17 -62.46
N PHE A 329 -18.68 -14.61 -62.32
CA PHE A 329 -19.66 -14.61 -63.40
C PHE A 329 -19.24 -13.73 -64.59
N ALA A 330 -18.56 -12.61 -64.35
CA ALA A 330 -17.99 -11.79 -65.40
C ALA A 330 -16.89 -12.54 -66.18
N GLU A 331 -15.96 -13.20 -65.48
CA GLU A 331 -14.92 -14.05 -66.09
C GLU A 331 -15.54 -15.19 -66.92
N GLU A 332 -16.56 -15.87 -66.41
CA GLU A 332 -17.28 -16.91 -67.14
C GLU A 332 -17.98 -16.38 -68.41
N ALA A 333 -18.56 -15.18 -68.33
CA ALA A 333 -19.21 -14.54 -69.46
C ALA A 333 -18.21 -14.13 -70.55
N GLU A 334 -17.07 -13.56 -70.15
CA GLU A 334 -15.96 -13.24 -71.05
C GLU A 334 -15.38 -14.51 -71.69
N GLY A 335 -15.19 -15.59 -70.93
CA GLY A 335 -14.74 -16.87 -71.47
C GLY A 335 -15.70 -17.46 -72.52
N LYS A 336 -17.02 -17.37 -72.27
CA LYS A 336 -18.06 -17.83 -73.22
C LYS A 336 -18.20 -16.92 -74.44
N ALA A 337 -18.07 -15.60 -74.26
CA ALA A 337 -18.06 -14.65 -75.37
C ALA A 337 -16.81 -14.79 -76.24
N GLY A 338 -15.63 -14.95 -75.61
CA GLY A 338 -14.37 -15.26 -76.26
C GLY A 338 -14.43 -16.58 -77.04
N SER A 339 -15.09 -17.61 -76.50
CA SER A 339 -15.32 -18.87 -77.20
C SER A 339 -16.23 -18.72 -78.43
N LYS A 340 -17.33 -17.96 -78.34
CA LYS A 340 -18.17 -17.66 -79.52
C LYS A 340 -17.43 -16.81 -80.55
N MET A 341 -16.63 -15.84 -80.12
CA MET A 341 -15.79 -15.03 -81.00
C MET A 341 -14.73 -15.89 -81.70
N ALA A 342 -14.04 -16.77 -80.97
CA ALA A 342 -13.08 -17.72 -81.54
C ALA A 342 -13.74 -18.69 -82.53
N MET A 343 -14.97 -19.14 -82.26
CA MET A 343 -15.74 -19.98 -83.17
C MET A 343 -16.18 -19.22 -84.44
N LEU A 344 -16.54 -17.94 -84.33
CA LEU A 344 -16.85 -17.07 -85.47
C LEU A 344 -15.61 -16.74 -86.30
N ILE A 345 -14.46 -16.48 -85.65
CA ILE A 345 -13.17 -16.30 -86.33
C ILE A 345 -12.77 -17.60 -87.04
N SER A 346 -12.86 -18.75 -86.38
CA SER A 346 -12.54 -20.06 -86.98
C SER A 346 -13.47 -20.42 -88.15
N ASN A 347 -14.76 -20.09 -88.05
CA ASN A 347 -15.70 -20.24 -89.17
C ASN A 347 -15.44 -19.24 -90.30
N SER A 348 -15.01 -18.02 -90.00
CA SER A 348 -14.57 -17.02 -91.00
C SER A 348 -13.33 -17.50 -91.74
N SER A 349 -12.33 -18.02 -91.03
CA SER A 349 -11.13 -18.64 -91.62
C SER A 349 -11.44 -19.87 -92.47
N ARG A 350 -12.47 -20.66 -92.10
CA ARG A 350 -12.98 -21.79 -92.91
C ARG A 350 -13.70 -21.36 -94.19
N ILE A 351 -14.31 -20.18 -94.22
CA ILE A 351 -14.99 -19.63 -95.41
C ILE A 351 -13.97 -19.02 -96.37
N ASN A 352 -12.85 -18.48 -95.86
CA ASN A 352 -11.86 -17.76 -96.67
C ASN A 352 -10.68 -18.61 -97.17
N GLY A 353 -10.61 -19.91 -96.85
CA GLY A 353 -9.74 -20.85 -97.59
C GLY A 353 -8.24 -20.53 -97.61
N GLU A 354 -7.62 -20.20 -96.46
CA GLU A 354 -6.16 -20.02 -96.38
C GLU A 354 -5.54 -20.95 -95.31
N THR A 355 -4.54 -21.74 -95.73
CA THR A 355 -3.63 -22.52 -94.87
C THR A 355 -2.32 -21.75 -94.62
N PRO A 356 -1.56 -22.08 -93.56
CA PRO A 356 -0.86 -21.11 -92.71
C PRO A 356 0.53 -20.73 -93.22
N GLU A 357 0.96 -19.49 -92.95
CA GLU A 357 2.37 -19.09 -93.03
C GLU A 357 2.92 -18.62 -91.68
N THR A 358 4.04 -19.22 -91.31
CA THR A 358 4.92 -18.88 -90.18
C THR A 358 5.75 -17.65 -90.50
N VAL A 359 5.80 -16.63 -89.62
CA VAL A 359 6.97 -15.73 -89.50
C VAL A 359 7.18 -15.32 -88.03
N ASN A 360 8.46 -15.38 -87.64
CA ASN A 360 9.06 -15.08 -86.34
C ASN A 360 9.14 -13.58 -86.01
N HIS A 361 9.06 -13.29 -84.70
CA HIS A 361 9.84 -12.34 -83.88
C HIS A 361 10.20 -10.93 -84.41
N VAL A 362 10.03 -9.88 -83.58
CA VAL A 362 11.14 -9.03 -83.04
C VAL A 362 10.59 -7.98 -82.04
N ASP A 363 11.44 -7.74 -81.04
CA ASP A 363 11.51 -6.76 -79.95
C ASP A 363 11.13 -5.28 -80.19
N GLY A 364 10.96 -4.58 -79.06
CA GLY A 364 11.25 -3.14 -78.89
C GLY A 364 10.26 -2.42 -77.96
N THR A 365 10.42 -2.49 -76.63
CA THR A 365 11.04 -1.48 -75.73
C THR A 365 10.42 -0.08 -75.70
N ASP A 366 10.42 0.46 -74.47
CA ASP A 366 10.28 1.86 -74.03
C ASP A 366 8.87 2.40 -73.78
N SER A 367 8.64 3.24 -72.76
CA SER A 367 9.31 3.57 -71.50
C SER A 367 8.38 4.60 -70.80
N ALA A 368 8.69 4.92 -69.53
CA ALA A 368 8.15 6.04 -68.74
C ALA A 368 6.70 5.91 -68.24
N GLN A 369 6.32 6.27 -67.01
CA GLN A 369 6.99 7.06 -65.97
C GLN A 369 6.20 6.89 -64.65
N ASP A 370 6.92 6.75 -63.53
CA ASP A 370 6.45 7.11 -62.19
C ASP A 370 6.06 8.61 -62.14
N PRO A 371 5.31 9.05 -61.11
CA PRO A 371 6.04 9.56 -59.96
C PRO A 371 5.56 9.00 -58.61
N ALA A 372 6.57 8.82 -57.77
CA ALA A 372 6.49 8.53 -56.35
C ALA A 372 5.92 9.67 -55.50
N SER A 373 5.84 9.35 -54.20
CA SER A 373 5.69 10.17 -52.99
C SER A 373 4.27 10.18 -52.40
N GLY A 374 4.06 9.86 -51.13
CA GLY A 374 4.95 9.51 -50.03
C GLY A 374 4.21 9.76 -48.71
N THR A 375 4.59 9.01 -47.66
CA THR A 375 4.38 9.37 -46.23
C THR A 375 2.92 9.33 -45.74
N THR A 376 2.52 8.74 -44.61
CA THR A 376 3.28 8.26 -43.43
C THR A 376 2.38 7.30 -42.65
N ALA A 377 3.00 6.28 -42.07
CA ALA A 377 2.41 5.40 -41.08
C ALA A 377 2.31 6.06 -39.70
N THR A 378 1.25 5.74 -38.95
CA THR A 378 1.36 5.68 -37.47
C THR A 378 0.48 4.55 -36.95
N SER A 379 1.07 3.37 -36.84
CA SER A 379 0.57 2.23 -36.07
C SER A 379 1.07 2.38 -34.64
N VAL A 380 0.17 2.66 -33.69
CA VAL A 380 0.49 2.62 -32.26
C VAL A 380 0.20 1.22 -31.73
N HIS A 381 1.23 0.37 -31.78
CA HIS A 381 1.33 -0.83 -30.97
C HIS A 381 1.87 -0.40 -29.60
N GLN A 382 1.06 -0.44 -28.54
CA GLN A 382 1.55 -0.27 -27.17
C GLN A 382 2.12 -1.60 -26.67
N SER A 383 3.44 -1.74 -26.81
CA SER A 383 4.27 -2.69 -26.07
C SER A 383 4.67 -2.08 -24.72
N TRP A 384 4.40 -2.81 -23.63
CA TRP A 384 4.80 -2.45 -22.28
C TRP A 384 6.33 -2.55 -22.11
N PRO A 385 7.01 -1.54 -21.52
CA PRO A 385 8.43 -1.64 -21.24
C PRO A 385 8.67 -2.44 -19.95
N HIS A 386 9.44 -3.52 -20.09
CA HIS A 386 10.18 -4.12 -18.98
C HIS A 386 11.12 -3.07 -18.38
N GLN A 387 10.83 -2.63 -17.15
CA GLN A 387 11.80 -1.90 -16.34
C GLN A 387 12.88 -2.87 -15.86
N GLN A 388 14.08 -2.73 -16.43
CA GLN A 388 15.30 -3.19 -15.76
C GLN A 388 15.55 -2.27 -14.55
N PRO A 389 15.87 -2.83 -13.36
CA PRO A 389 16.15 -2.03 -12.18
C PRO A 389 17.45 -1.25 -12.34
N ALA A 390 17.41 0.04 -12.02
CA ALA A 390 18.60 0.88 -11.90
C ALA A 390 19.55 0.32 -10.80
N PRO A 391 20.87 0.39 -10.99
CA PRO A 391 21.83 -0.08 -10.00
C PRO A 391 21.76 0.79 -8.73
N LEU A 392 21.65 0.14 -7.58
CA LEU A 392 21.68 0.76 -6.26
C LEU A 392 23.07 1.38 -5.99
N PRO A 393 23.15 2.57 -5.35
CA PRO A 393 24.42 3.12 -4.92
C PRO A 393 25.05 2.25 -3.83
N ALA A 394 26.33 1.92 -4.02
CA ALA A 394 27.16 1.19 -3.08
C ALA A 394 27.32 1.97 -1.78
N VAL A 395 26.56 1.57 -0.75
CA VAL A 395 26.81 1.93 0.64
C VAL A 395 26.66 0.61 1.39
N TYR A 396 27.80 0.08 1.85
CA TYR A 396 28.04 -1.12 2.70
C TYR A 396 29.21 -1.93 2.12
N ALA A 397 30.35 -1.28 2.01
CA ALA A 397 31.64 -1.93 2.20
C ALA A 397 32.22 -1.29 3.47
N ASP A 398 32.77 -2.13 4.36
CA ASP A 398 33.24 -1.84 5.72
C ASP A 398 32.21 -2.03 6.84
N ILE A 399 31.84 -3.30 7.06
CA ILE A 399 31.79 -3.92 8.39
C ILE A 399 32.54 -5.26 8.30
#